data_AF-A0A538B3I5-F1
#
_entry.id   AF-A0A538B3I5-F1
#
_cell.length_a   1.000
_cell.length_b   1.000
_cell.length_c   1.000
_cell.angle_alpha   90.00
_cell.angle_beta   90.00
_cell.angle_gamma   90.00
#
_symmetry.space_group_name_H-M   'P 1'
#
loop_
_entity.id
_entity.type
_entity.pdbx_description
1 polymer ?
#
loop_
_entity_poly.entity_id
_entity_poly.type
_entity_poly.pdbx_seq_one_letter_code
_entity_poly.pdbx_strand_id
1 'polypeptide(L)'
;MSSCPGLWANASPYNHLDSTASPLFIANSLNDQIPYQEALDFYALAGRLGVPAVLCTAPGGHARGYEDKTCAEDQSQTVFERTLSWLHTQLG
;
A
#
# COMPACT_ATOMS: atom_id res chain seq x y z
N MET A 1 -19.89 15.34 -15.06
CA MET A 1 -19.21 14.03 -15.18
C MET A 1 -20.16 12.98 -14.65
N SER A 2 -20.68 12.09 -15.51
CA SER A 2 -21.56 11.01 -15.08
C SER A 2 -20.73 10.05 -14.23
N SER A 3 -21.10 9.91 -12.96
CA SER A 3 -20.59 8.86 -12.09
C SER A 3 -20.85 7.50 -12.78
N CYS A 4 -19.83 6.67 -12.91
CA CYS A 4 -19.92 5.31 -13.45
C CYS A 4 -19.58 4.31 -12.34
N PRO A 5 -20.49 4.05 -11.38
CA PRO A 5 -20.17 3.26 -10.18
C PRO A 5 -19.64 1.87 -10.51
N GLY A 6 -20.20 1.21 -11.52
CA GLY A 6 -19.75 -0.12 -11.94
C GLY A 6 -18.34 -0.14 -12.54
N LEU A 7 -17.96 0.92 -13.27
CA LEU A 7 -16.61 1.03 -13.82
C LEU A 7 -15.57 1.20 -12.70
N TRP A 8 -15.86 2.06 -11.74
CA TRP A 8 -14.96 2.31 -10.60
C TRP A 8 -14.87 1.11 -9.67
N ALA A 9 -15.98 0.41 -9.42
CA ALA A 9 -15.98 -0.83 -8.66
C ALA A 9 -15.10 -1.90 -9.35
N ASN A 10 -15.23 -2.08 -10.66
CA ASN A 10 -14.42 -3.04 -11.40
C ASN A 10 -12.95 -2.63 -11.53
N ALA A 11 -12.64 -1.33 -11.51
CA ALA A 11 -11.26 -0.84 -11.58
C ALA A 11 -10.54 -0.86 -10.23
N SER A 12 -11.26 -0.91 -9.11
CA SER A 12 -10.66 -0.87 -7.78
C SER A 12 -10.02 -2.21 -7.41
N PRO A 13 -8.70 -2.26 -7.13
CA PRO A 13 -8.02 -3.47 -6.67
C PRO A 13 -8.62 -4.04 -5.38
N TYR A 14 -9.26 -3.20 -4.57
CA TYR A 14 -9.95 -3.61 -3.34
C TYR A 14 -10.96 -4.73 -3.58
N ASN A 15 -11.69 -4.67 -4.70
CA ASN A 15 -12.74 -5.64 -5.01
C ASN A 15 -12.22 -6.95 -5.63
N HIS A 16 -10.91 -7.05 -5.90
CA HIS A 16 -10.28 -8.20 -6.54
C HIS A 16 -9.23 -8.87 -5.65
N LEU A 17 -9.00 -8.35 -4.44
CA LEU A 17 -8.09 -8.99 -3.49
C LEU A 17 -8.75 -10.23 -2.88
N ASP A 18 -8.08 -11.37 -2.97
CA ASP A 18 -8.47 -12.63 -2.34
C ASP A 18 -7.31 -13.25 -1.56
N SER A 19 -7.55 -14.39 -0.90
CA SER A 19 -6.57 -15.07 -0.06
C SER A 19 -5.41 -15.72 -0.82
N THR A 20 -5.46 -15.74 -2.16
CA THR A 20 -4.40 -16.30 -3.02
C THR A 20 -3.45 -15.25 -3.55
N ALA A 21 -3.71 -13.97 -3.24
CA ALA A 21 -2.87 -12.88 -3.65
C ALA A 21 -1.44 -13.01 -3.12
N SER A 22 -0.48 -12.56 -3.94
CA SER A 22 0.91 -12.41 -3.52
C SER A 22 1.03 -11.47 -2.32
N PRO A 23 2.12 -11.58 -1.53
CA PRO A 23 2.41 -10.61 -0.49
C PRO A 23 2.35 -9.16 -1.00
N LEU A 24 1.89 -8.23 -0.16
CA LEU A 24 1.74 -6.81 -0.51
C LEU A 24 2.66 -5.88 0.32
N PHE A 25 3.41 -5.01 -0.35
CA PHE A 25 4.01 -3.84 0.28
C PHE A 25 3.18 -2.61 -0.08
N ILE A 26 2.53 -2.00 0.90
CA ILE A 26 1.64 -0.85 0.71
C ILE A 26 2.32 0.37 1.31
N ALA A 27 2.62 1.36 0.48
CA ALA A 27 3.20 2.61 0.93
C ALA A 27 2.28 3.77 0.54
N ASN A 28 1.87 4.60 1.51
CA ASN A 28 1.10 5.81 1.24
C ASN A 28 1.38 6.94 2.26
N SER A 29 1.07 8.19 1.91
CA SER A 29 1.23 9.34 2.81
C SER A 29 -0.07 9.80 3.43
N LEU A 30 0.03 10.42 4.61
CA LEU A 30 -1.09 11.11 5.27
C LEU A 30 -1.56 12.35 4.50
N ASN A 31 -0.67 12.98 3.73
CA ASN A 31 -0.94 14.21 2.98
C ASN A 31 -0.76 14.00 1.45
N ASP A 32 -1.34 12.92 0.92
CA ASP A 32 -1.34 12.61 -0.51
C ASP A 32 -2.61 13.13 -1.21
N GLN A 33 -2.58 13.17 -2.55
CA GLN A 33 -3.78 13.38 -3.35
C GLN A 33 -4.75 12.19 -3.21
N ILE A 34 -4.20 10.98 -3.04
CA ILE A 34 -4.98 9.77 -2.81
C ILE A 34 -5.24 9.62 -1.32
N PRO A 35 -6.51 9.44 -0.88
CA PRO A 35 -6.81 9.34 0.55
C PRO A 35 -6.06 8.21 1.24
N TYR A 36 -5.38 8.51 2.34
CA TYR A 36 -4.66 7.52 3.14
C TYR A 36 -5.57 6.37 3.62
N GLN A 37 -6.85 6.67 3.86
CA GLN A 37 -7.84 5.67 4.28
C GLN A 37 -7.98 4.51 3.29
N GLU A 38 -7.79 4.74 1.99
CA GLU A 38 -7.86 3.65 0.98
C GLU A 38 -6.74 2.63 1.20
N ALA A 39 -5.53 3.09 1.55
CA ALA A 39 -4.40 2.22 1.86
C ALA A 39 -4.63 1.44 3.17
N LEU A 40 -5.20 2.10 4.19
CA LEU A 40 -5.58 1.45 5.45
C LEU A 40 -6.62 0.36 5.24
N ASP A 41 -7.67 0.66 4.47
CA ASP A 41 -8.76 -0.29 4.20
C ASP A 41 -8.25 -1.50 3.41
N PHE A 42 -7.36 -1.29 2.44
CA PHE A 42 -6.76 -2.36 1.65
C PHE A 42 -5.82 -3.24 2.48
N TYR A 43 -4.99 -2.63 3.35
CA TYR A 43 -4.15 -3.35 4.31
C TYR A 43 -4.99 -4.19 5.28
N ALA A 44 -6.08 -3.63 5.82
CA ALA A 44 -6.99 -4.35 6.70
C ALA A 44 -7.70 -5.51 5.98
N LEU A 45 -8.06 -5.34 4.70
CA LEU A 45 -8.62 -6.42 3.89
C LEU A 45 -7.61 -7.55 3.69
N ALA A 46 -6.35 -7.23 3.33
CA ALA A 46 -5.28 -8.22 3.21
C ALA A 46 -5.13 -9.04 4.49
N GLY A 47 -5.10 -8.37 5.66
CA GLY A 47 -5.05 -9.04 6.96
C GLY A 47 -6.24 -9.97 7.23
N ARG A 48 -7.47 -9.56 6.87
CA ARG A 48 -8.66 -10.42 6.99
C ARG A 48 -8.62 -11.65 6.08
N LEU A 49 -7.99 -11.53 4.92
CA LEU A 49 -7.83 -12.61 3.94
C LEU A 49 -6.61 -13.49 4.19
N GLY A 50 -5.78 -13.16 5.19
CA GLY A 50 -4.54 -13.89 5.49
C GLY A 50 -3.41 -13.63 4.49
N VAL A 51 -3.51 -12.58 3.67
CA VAL A 51 -2.46 -12.19 2.72
C VAL A 51 -1.36 -11.45 3.48
N PRO A 52 -0.08 -11.89 3.40
CA PRO A 52 1.02 -11.18 4.04
C PRO A 52 1.12 -9.77 3.49
N ALA A 53 1.06 -8.77 4.36
CA ALA A 53 1.14 -7.38 3.95
C ALA A 53 1.93 -6.53 4.95
N VAL A 54 2.57 -5.48 4.46
CA VAL A 54 3.18 -4.42 5.27
C VAL A 54 2.64 -3.08 4.82
N LEU A 55 2.34 -2.22 5.79
CA LEU A 55 2.01 -0.82 5.57
C LEU A 55 3.21 0.06 5.96
N CYS A 56 3.55 1.00 5.07
CA CYS A 56 4.58 2.01 5.29
C CYS A 56 3.97 3.40 5.08
N THR A 57 3.85 4.17 6.17
CA THR A 57 3.39 5.55 6.13
C THR A 57 4.57 6.47 5.88
N ALA A 58 4.70 7.07 4.70
CA ALA A 58 5.78 8.03 4.45
C ALA A 58 5.32 9.48 4.64
N PRO A 59 6.17 10.40 5.13
CA PRO A 59 5.86 11.82 5.18
C PRO A 59 5.90 12.45 3.78
N GLY A 60 5.10 13.49 3.55
CA GLY A 60 5.11 14.26 2.29
C GLY A 60 3.79 14.14 1.54
N GLY A 61 3.84 14.18 0.22
CA GLY A 61 2.68 14.01 -0.66
C GLY A 61 3.10 13.37 -1.98
N HIS A 62 2.17 13.30 -2.94
CA HIS A 62 2.34 12.53 -4.17
C HIS A 62 3.52 13.03 -5.03
N ALA A 63 4.67 12.36 -4.97
CA ALA A 63 5.88 12.76 -5.69
C ALA A 63 6.87 11.60 -5.88
N ARG A 64 7.79 11.74 -6.83
CA ARG A 64 8.82 10.71 -7.10
C ARG A 64 9.79 10.46 -5.94
N GLY A 65 10.09 11.47 -5.12
CA GLY A 65 10.99 11.35 -3.96
C GLY A 65 10.38 10.60 -2.77
N TYR A 66 9.27 9.90 -2.98
CA TYR A 66 8.57 9.08 -2.00
C TYR A 66 9.40 7.86 -1.58
N GLU A 67 10.12 7.27 -2.54
CA GLU A 67 10.97 6.09 -2.32
C GLU A 67 12.15 6.36 -1.37
N ASP A 68 12.61 7.62 -1.29
CA ASP A 68 13.72 8.06 -0.45
C ASP A 68 13.30 8.46 0.99
N LYS A 69 12.00 8.45 1.30
CA LYS A 69 11.50 8.80 2.64
C LYS A 69 11.50 7.59 3.54
N THR A 70 11.69 7.79 4.83
CA THR A 70 11.56 6.73 5.82
C THR A 70 10.09 6.49 6.19
N CYS A 71 9.77 5.24 6.51
CA CYS A 71 8.43 4.89 7.00
C CYS A 71 8.24 5.39 8.44
N ALA A 72 7.04 5.82 8.80
CA ALA A 72 6.74 6.18 10.19
C ALA A 72 6.89 4.97 11.12
N GLU A 73 6.58 3.77 10.62
CA GLU A 73 6.68 2.51 11.35
C GLU A 73 8.13 2.00 11.47
N ASP A 74 9.05 2.52 10.64
CA ASP A 74 10.48 2.20 10.70
C ASP A 74 11.30 3.34 10.10
N GLN A 75 11.92 4.13 10.97
CA GLN A 75 12.72 5.29 10.59
C GLN A 75 14.17 4.94 10.19
N SER A 76 14.54 3.66 10.23
CA SER A 76 15.90 3.20 9.91
C SER A 76 16.12 2.91 8.42
N GLN A 77 15.04 2.73 7.67
CA GLN A 77 15.07 2.41 6.24
C GLN A 77 14.15 3.34 5.45
N THR A 78 14.57 3.68 4.23
CA THR A 78 13.68 4.32 3.26
C THR A 78 12.57 3.38 2.82
N VAL A 79 11.51 3.90 2.21
CA VAL A 79 10.43 3.11 1.57
C VAL A 79 11.05 2.09 0.62
N PHE A 80 12.02 2.51 -0.20
CA PHE A 80 12.71 1.63 -1.13
C PHE A 80 13.49 0.51 -0.42
N GLU A 81 14.34 0.86 0.54
CA GLU A 81 15.17 -0.10 1.29
C GLU A 81 14.31 -1.10 2.05
N ARG A 82 13.21 -0.63 2.64
CA ARG A 82 12.26 -1.48 3.37
C ARG A 82 11.48 -2.38 2.41
N THR A 83 11.10 -1.87 1.24
CA THR A 83 10.45 -2.69 0.20
C THR A 83 11.36 -3.84 -0.22
N LEU A 84 12.64 -3.58 -0.49
CA LEU A 84 13.61 -4.61 -0.83
C LEU A 84 13.83 -5.60 0.31
N SER A 85 14.04 -5.09 1.53
CA SER A 85 14.25 -5.92 2.71
C SER A 85 13.08 -6.86 2.95
N TRP A 86 11.86 -6.32 2.89
CA TRP A 86 10.64 -7.11 3.03
C TRP A 86 10.47 -8.10 1.89
N LEU A 87 10.69 -7.71 0.63
CA LEU A 87 10.58 -8.61 -0.52
C LEU A 87 11.54 -9.81 -0.39
N HIS A 88 12.78 -9.59 0.06
CA HIS A 88 13.72 -10.68 0.32
C HIS A 88 13.20 -11.66 1.38
N THR A 89 12.51 -11.19 2.44
CA THR A 89 11.88 -12.10 3.41
C THR A 89 10.76 -12.96 2.82
N GLN A 90 10.13 -12.52 1.74
CA GLN A 90 9.04 -13.24 1.08
C GLN A 90 9.53 -14.22 0.01
N LEU A 91 10.72 -13.99 -0.58
CA LEU A 91 11.23 -14.76 -1.70
C LEU A 91 12.25 -15.85 -1.34
N GLY A 92 12.89 -15.77 -0.16
CA GLY A 92 13.89 -16.75 0.29
C GLY A 92 15.28 -16.48 -0.28
#